data_AF-A0A6M1YVV9-F1
#
_entry.id   AF-A0A6M1YVV9-F1
#
_cell.length_a   1.000
_cell.length_b   1.000
_cell.length_c   1.000
_cell.angle_alpha   90.00
_cell.angle_beta   90.00
_cell.angle_gamma   90.00
#
_symmetry.space_group_name_H-M   'P 1'
#
loop_
_entity.id
_entity.type
_entity.pdbx_description
1 polymer ?
#
loop_
_entity_poly.entity_id
_entity_poly.type
_entity_poly.pdbx_seq_one_letter_code
_entity_poly.pdbx_strand_id
1 'polypeptide(L)'
;MKSFKFKKIGIIILNISLIVFSSYFIVHSERLQEKMSPQKFWQKKIDTLNVELKNDDIKIKNLKLDLEKELALSTYTEKQAKIKAEEINENSSDIYFEMQDEHLKKVSGIKNQINLLTKAEEKIKRDLENACSRVNSLKAITLP
;
A
#
# COMPACT_ATOMS: atom_id res chain seq x y z
N MET A 1 -37.32 21.41 18.69
CA MET A 1 -36.12 21.09 17.87
C MET A 1 -34.86 20.63 18.63
N LYS A 2 -34.87 20.39 19.96
CA LYS A 2 -33.67 19.90 20.70
C LYS A 2 -33.54 18.37 20.75
N SER A 3 -34.64 17.62 20.74
CA SER A 3 -34.66 16.14 20.89
C SER A 3 -33.97 15.36 19.75
N PHE A 4 -34.05 15.84 18.50
CA PHE A 4 -33.44 15.15 17.35
C PHE A 4 -31.90 15.19 17.34
N LYS A 5 -31.26 16.21 17.94
CA LYS A 5 -29.80 16.31 17.98
C LYS A 5 -29.20 15.31 18.98
N PHE A 6 -29.85 15.10 20.13
CA PHE A 6 -29.40 14.13 21.13
C PHE A 6 -29.48 12.68 20.64
N LYS A 7 -30.52 12.31 19.87
CA LYS A 7 -30.59 10.98 19.24
C LYS A 7 -29.44 10.72 18.25
N LYS A 8 -29.07 11.71 17.44
CA LYS A 8 -27.94 11.58 16.49
C LYS A 8 -26.60 11.45 17.20
N ILE A 9 -26.37 12.23 18.26
CA ILE A 9 -25.15 12.17 19.07
C ILE A 9 -25.03 10.81 19.78
N GLY A 10 -26.13 10.28 20.33
CA GLY A 10 -26.14 8.96 20.96
C GLY A 10 -25.76 7.82 19.99
N ILE A 11 -26.23 7.87 18.74
CA ILE A 11 -25.86 6.89 17.70
C ILE A 11 -24.38 6.97 17.35
N ILE A 12 -23.82 8.19 17.27
CA ILE A 12 -22.37 8.38 17.00
C ILE A 12 -21.54 7.79 18.14
N ILE A 13 -21.89 8.09 19.39
CA ILE A 13 -21.18 7.55 20.57
C ILE A 13 -21.25 6.03 20.58
N LEU A 14 -22.43 5.44 20.31
CA LEU A 14 -22.61 3.99 20.29
C LEU A 14 -21.78 3.32 19.20
N ASN A 15 -21.69 3.91 18.00
CA ASN A 15 -20.83 3.42 16.93
C ASN A 15 -19.35 3.50 17.29
N ILE A 16 -18.91 4.61 17.88
CA ILE A 16 -17.52 4.76 18.34
C ILE A 16 -17.21 3.70 19.42
N SER A 17 -18.09 3.53 20.41
CA SER A 17 -17.93 2.50 21.43
C SER A 17 -17.85 1.12 20.81
N LEU A 18 -18.71 0.79 19.83
CA LEU A 18 -18.68 -0.49 19.14
C LEU A 18 -17.34 -0.73 18.43
N ILE A 19 -16.83 0.25 17.69
CA ILE A 19 -15.54 0.17 16.99
C ILE A 19 -14.39 -0.06 17.99
N VAL A 20 -14.40 0.66 19.12
CA VAL A 20 -13.37 0.52 20.16
C VAL A 20 -13.43 -0.87 20.82
N PHE A 21 -14.63 -1.33 21.20
CA PHE A 21 -14.80 -2.66 21.80
C PHE A 21 -14.42 -3.79 20.84
N SER A 22 -14.79 -3.69 19.57
CA SER A 22 -14.39 -4.68 18.56
C SER A 22 -12.88 -4.72 18.38
N SER A 23 -12.22 -3.56 18.28
CA SER A 23 -10.76 -3.48 18.17
C SER A 23 -10.06 -4.07 19.40
N TYR A 24 -10.57 -3.78 20.60
CA TYR A 24 -10.05 -4.34 21.85
C TYR A 24 -10.16 -5.87 21.88
N PHE A 25 -11.32 -6.41 21.46
CA PHE A 25 -11.56 -7.84 21.44
C PHE A 25 -10.65 -8.58 20.46
N ILE A 26 -10.44 -8.02 19.26
CA ILE A 26 -9.51 -8.58 18.26
C ILE A 26 -8.11 -8.70 18.87
N VAL A 27 -7.58 -7.61 19.43
CA VAL A 27 -6.22 -7.60 20.02
C VAL A 27 -6.09 -8.61 21.17
N HIS A 28 -7.12 -8.73 22.02
CA HIS A 28 -7.08 -9.69 23.14
C HIS A 28 -7.18 -11.14 22.65
N SER A 29 -7.99 -11.40 21.61
CA SER A 29 -8.13 -12.73 21.03
C SER A 29 -6.83 -13.20 20.38
N GLU A 30 -6.10 -12.33 19.69
CA GLU A 30 -4.80 -12.65 19.10
C GLU A 30 -3.76 -12.98 20.18
N ARG A 31 -3.70 -12.18 21.24
CA ARG A 31 -2.81 -12.45 22.39
C ARG A 31 -3.15 -13.77 23.08
N LEU A 32 -4.43 -14.12 23.18
CA LEU A 32 -4.85 -15.39 23.77
C LEU A 32 -4.41 -16.56 22.89
N GLN A 33 -4.58 -16.45 21.57
CA GLN A 33 -4.16 -17.48 20.61
C GLN A 33 -2.65 -17.66 20.57
N GLU A 34 -1.89 -16.57 20.68
CA GLU A 34 -0.42 -16.61 20.80
C GLU A 34 0.01 -17.39 22.04
N LYS A 35 -0.69 -17.24 23.18
CA LYS A 35 -0.38 -17.96 24.42
C LYS A 35 -0.80 -19.43 24.38
N MET A 36 -2.00 -19.72 23.88
CA MET A 36 -2.55 -21.09 23.89
C MET A 36 -1.95 -21.99 22.81
N SER A 37 -1.61 -21.43 21.65
CA SER A 37 -1.12 -22.19 20.50
C SER A 37 -0.05 -21.42 19.74
N PRO A 38 1.11 -21.13 20.36
CA PRO A 38 2.11 -20.22 19.82
C PRO A 38 2.62 -20.65 18.43
N GLN A 39 2.90 -21.94 18.23
CA GLN A 39 3.34 -22.45 16.93
C GLN A 39 2.30 -22.23 15.83
N LYS A 40 1.02 -22.56 16.07
CA LYS A 40 -0.06 -22.37 15.10
C LYS A 40 -0.31 -20.88 14.82
N PHE A 41 -0.24 -20.04 15.85
CA PHE A 41 -0.38 -18.59 15.71
C PHE A 41 0.71 -17.99 14.81
N TRP A 42 1.98 -18.29 15.11
CA TRP A 42 3.10 -17.75 14.33
C TRP A 42 3.16 -18.33 12.91
N GLN A 43 2.81 -19.60 12.73
CA GLN A 43 2.69 -20.19 11.39
C GLN A 43 1.61 -19.49 10.56
N LYS A 44 0.41 -19.28 11.12
CA LYS A 44 -0.65 -18.53 10.44
C LYS A 44 -0.22 -17.11 10.09
N LYS A 45 0.55 -16.46 10.98
CA LYS A 45 1.08 -15.11 10.74
C LYS A 45 2.08 -15.08 9.59
N ILE A 46 2.94 -16.10 9.47
CA ILE A 46 3.84 -16.28 8.32
C ILE A 46 3.03 -16.41 7.02
N ASP A 47 1.98 -17.23 7.03
CA ASP A 47 1.16 -17.46 5.84
C ASP A 47 0.48 -16.15 5.38
N THR A 48 -0.09 -15.38 6.32
CA THR A 48 -0.67 -14.06 6.04
C THR A 48 0.35 -13.09 5.46
N LEU A 49 1.53 -12.96 6.09
CA LEU A 49 2.59 -12.06 5.63
C LEU A 49 3.12 -12.45 4.25
N ASN A 50 3.21 -13.74 3.94
CA ASN A 50 3.59 -14.22 2.61
C ASN A 50 2.57 -13.87 1.53
N VAL A 51 1.27 -13.94 1.85
CA VAL A 51 0.21 -13.51 0.92
C VAL A 51 0.26 -12.00 0.70
N GLU A 52 0.45 -11.23 1.76
CA GLU A 52 0.59 -9.77 1.68
C GLU A 52 1.80 -9.37 0.82
N LEU A 53 2.95 -10.02 1.03
CA LEU A 53 4.16 -9.80 0.25
C LEU A 53 3.96 -10.09 -1.24
N LYS A 54 3.29 -11.21 -1.58
CA LYS A 54 2.97 -11.54 -2.98
C LYS A 54 2.04 -10.50 -3.61
N ASN A 55 1.05 -10.03 -2.87
CA ASN A 55 0.13 -9.01 -3.35
C ASN A 55 0.84 -7.67 -3.60
N ASP A 56 1.75 -7.28 -2.72
CA ASP A 56 2.51 -6.04 -2.87
C ASP A 56 3.53 -6.14 -4.01
N ASP A 57 4.19 -7.28 -4.22
CA ASP A 57 5.05 -7.51 -5.40
C ASP A 57 4.27 -7.35 -6.71
N ILE A 58 3.05 -7.92 -6.80
CA ILE A 58 2.16 -7.74 -7.96
C ILE A 58 1.80 -6.27 -8.16
N LYS A 59 1.42 -5.55 -7.10
CA LYS A 59 1.09 -4.12 -7.19
C LYS A 59 2.28 -3.30 -7.65
N ILE A 60 3.47 -3.55 -7.11
CA ILE A 60 4.71 -2.84 -7.49
C ILE A 60 5.03 -3.11 -8.96
N LYS A 61 4.91 -4.36 -9.43
CA LYS A 61 5.10 -4.70 -10.85
C LYS A 61 4.12 -3.95 -11.76
N ASN A 62 2.85 -3.90 -11.39
CA ASN A 62 1.84 -3.16 -12.16
C ASN A 62 2.15 -1.66 -12.20
N LEU A 63 2.52 -1.05 -11.07
CA LEU A 63 2.91 0.36 -11.03
C LEU A 63 4.17 0.65 -11.85
N LYS A 64 5.15 -0.28 -11.87
CA LYS A 64 6.34 -0.15 -12.74
C LYS A 64 5.95 -0.20 -14.22
N LEU A 65 5.06 -1.10 -14.61
CA LEU A 65 4.53 -1.16 -15.98
C LEU A 65 3.79 0.13 -16.34
N ASP A 66 2.98 0.67 -15.44
CA ASP A 66 2.27 1.92 -15.69
C ASP A 66 3.22 3.12 -15.77
N LEU A 67 4.30 3.12 -14.96
CA LEU A 67 5.38 4.10 -15.09
C LEU A 67 6.08 4.03 -16.44
N GLU A 68 6.40 2.82 -16.92
CA GLU A 68 7.02 2.63 -18.24
C GLU A 68 6.12 3.11 -19.39
N LYS A 69 4.82 2.83 -19.32
CA LYS A 69 3.84 3.32 -20.29
C LYS A 69 3.77 4.84 -20.32
N GLU A 70 3.71 5.50 -19.16
CA GLU A 70 3.67 6.96 -19.06
C GLU A 70 4.97 7.60 -19.56
N LEU A 71 6.14 7.00 -19.29
CA LEU A 71 7.42 7.47 -19.83
C LEU A 71 7.50 7.32 -21.36
N ALA A 72 7.02 6.19 -21.89
CA ALA A 72 6.96 5.98 -23.34
C ALA A 72 6.01 6.98 -24.01
N LEU A 73 4.85 7.24 -23.39
CA LEU A 73 3.88 8.22 -23.86
C LEU A 73 4.48 9.63 -23.86
N SER A 74 5.16 10.03 -22.78
CA SER A 74 5.87 11.32 -22.70
C SER A 74 6.89 11.47 -23.83
N THR A 75 7.68 10.42 -24.09
CA THR A 75 8.69 10.43 -25.16
C THR A 75 8.04 10.58 -26.55
N TYR A 76 6.90 9.93 -26.77
CA TYR A 76 6.15 10.04 -28.02
C TYR A 76 5.56 11.44 -28.19
N THR A 77 4.94 12.00 -27.16
CA THR A 77 4.37 13.35 -27.18
C THR A 77 5.44 14.41 -27.43
N GLU A 78 6.63 14.27 -26.83
CA GLU A 78 7.76 15.16 -27.09
C GLU A 78 8.20 15.13 -28.57
N LYS A 79 8.28 13.93 -29.17
CA LYS A 79 8.61 13.78 -30.60
C LYS A 79 7.56 14.44 -31.48
N GLN A 80 6.27 14.24 -31.18
CA GLN A 80 5.17 14.85 -31.93
C GLN A 80 5.16 16.38 -31.82
N ALA A 81 5.45 16.92 -30.63
CA ALA A 81 5.55 18.37 -30.43
C ALA A 81 6.71 18.98 -31.24
N LYS A 82 7.87 18.30 -31.31
CA LYS A 82 9.01 18.74 -32.14
C LYS A 82 8.67 18.75 -33.63
N ILE A 83 8.07 17.67 -34.14
CA ILE A 83 7.67 17.58 -35.56
C ILE A 83 6.68 18.71 -35.91
N LYS A 84 5.66 18.91 -35.08
CA LYS A 84 4.69 20.00 -35.32
C LYS A 84 5.36 21.36 -35.30
N ALA A 85 6.20 21.64 -34.32
CA ALA A 85 6.89 22.93 -34.23
C ALA A 85 7.76 23.25 -35.45
N GLU A 86 8.44 22.22 -36.01
CA GLU A 86 9.17 22.34 -37.28
C GLU A 86 8.23 22.64 -38.46
N GLU A 87 7.00 22.12 -38.48
CA GLU A 87 6.00 22.38 -39.52
C GLU A 87 5.39 23.79 -39.45
N ILE A 88 5.19 24.35 -38.25
CA ILE A 88 4.53 25.67 -38.04
C ILE A 88 5.52 26.82 -37.83
N ASN A 89 6.84 26.55 -37.82
CA ASN A 89 7.90 27.53 -37.53
C ASN A 89 7.68 28.28 -36.19
N GLU A 90 7.07 27.60 -35.23
CA GLU A 90 6.79 28.07 -33.87
C GLU A 90 7.72 27.38 -32.86
N ASN A 91 7.87 27.97 -31.68
CA ASN A 91 8.74 27.45 -30.64
C ASN A 91 8.13 26.16 -30.03
N SER A 92 8.79 25.02 -30.24
CA SER A 92 8.32 23.70 -29.76
C SER A 92 8.10 23.63 -28.25
N SER A 93 8.77 24.51 -27.51
CA SER A 93 8.68 24.60 -26.06
C SER A 93 7.28 24.94 -25.58
N ASP A 94 6.58 25.88 -26.24
CA ASP A 94 5.32 26.41 -25.72
C ASP A 94 4.16 25.42 -25.87
N ILE A 95 4.14 24.65 -26.98
CA ILE A 95 3.15 23.58 -27.23
C ILE A 95 3.40 22.36 -26.32
N TYR A 96 4.67 22.09 -25.98
CA TYR A 96 5.06 20.96 -25.15
C TYR A 96 4.79 21.22 -23.65
N PHE A 97 4.95 22.46 -23.19
CA PHE A 97 4.82 22.83 -21.77
C PHE A 97 3.42 22.57 -21.19
N GLU A 98 2.36 22.82 -21.96
CA GLU A 98 0.98 22.67 -21.48
C GLU A 98 0.56 21.20 -21.33
N MET A 99 1.13 20.29 -22.15
CA MET A 99 0.91 18.84 -22.02
C MET A 99 1.81 18.17 -20.98
N GLN A 100 2.95 18.79 -20.62
CA GLN A 100 3.96 18.17 -19.76
C GLN A 100 3.56 18.14 -18.27
N ASP A 101 2.84 19.15 -17.78
CA ASP A 101 2.56 19.31 -16.34
C ASP A 101 1.69 18.17 -15.78
N GLU A 102 0.68 17.73 -16.52
CA GLU A 102 -0.15 16.59 -16.10
C GLU A 102 0.61 15.25 -16.12
N HIS A 103 1.47 15.03 -17.12
CA HIS A 103 2.29 13.82 -17.20
C HIS A 103 3.36 13.77 -16.11
N LEU A 104 4.04 14.88 -15.84
CA LEU A 104 5.03 14.98 -14.77
C LEU A 104 4.39 14.70 -13.39
N LYS A 105 3.18 15.21 -13.16
CA LYS A 105 2.39 14.91 -11.95
C LYS A 105 2.05 13.42 -11.84
N LYS A 106 1.60 12.78 -12.93
CA LYS A 106 1.30 11.33 -12.94
C LYS A 106 2.54 10.48 -12.68
N VAL A 107 3.65 10.76 -13.38
CA VAL A 107 4.93 10.06 -13.20
C VAL A 107 5.44 10.21 -11.76
N SER A 108 5.39 11.42 -11.21
CA SER A 108 5.75 11.68 -9.81
C SER A 108 4.86 10.91 -8.83
N GLY A 109 3.54 10.89 -9.09
CA GLY A 109 2.56 10.14 -8.31
C GLY A 109 2.86 8.64 -8.28
N ILE A 110 3.08 8.03 -9.45
CA ILE A 110 3.40 6.60 -9.57
C ILE A 110 4.72 6.27 -8.85
N LYS A 111 5.76 7.09 -9.04
CA LYS A 111 7.05 6.92 -8.32
C LYS A 111 6.88 6.97 -6.81
N ASN A 112 6.08 7.90 -6.31
CA ASN A 112 5.79 8.00 -4.88
C ASN A 112 5.05 6.76 -4.36
N GLN A 113 4.06 6.25 -5.11
CA GLN A 113 3.34 5.02 -4.74
C GLN A 113 4.27 3.80 -4.71
N ILE A 114 5.15 3.67 -5.70
CA ILE A 114 6.17 2.60 -5.72
C ILE A 114 7.04 2.70 -4.47
N ASN A 115 7.56 3.89 -4.15
CA ASN A 115 8.43 4.08 -2.98
C ASN A 115 7.73 3.73 -1.66
N LEU A 116 6.46 4.13 -1.51
CA LEU A 116 5.66 3.80 -0.32
C LEU A 116 5.45 2.29 -0.19
N LEU A 117 5.12 1.61 -1.29
CA LEU A 117 4.93 0.15 -1.30
C LEU A 117 6.25 -0.60 -1.05
N THR A 118 7.38 -0.15 -1.61
CA THR A 118 8.69 -0.75 -1.33
C THR A 118 9.03 -0.68 0.16
N LYS A 119 8.78 0.47 0.81
CA LYS A 119 8.97 0.61 2.26
C LYS A 119 8.05 -0.29 3.07
N ALA A 120 6.81 -0.48 2.61
CA ALA A 120 5.87 -1.41 3.24
C ALA A 120 6.36 -2.87 3.08
N GLU A 121 6.84 -3.24 1.90
CA GLU A 121 7.41 -4.56 1.60
C GLU A 121 8.61 -4.87 2.49
N GLU A 122 9.53 -3.92 2.68
CA GLU A 122 10.66 -4.06 3.62
C GLU A 122 10.22 -4.28 5.06
N LYS A 123 9.14 -3.61 5.49
CA LYS A 123 8.57 -3.84 6.81
C LYS A 123 7.98 -5.26 6.92
N ILE A 124 7.22 -5.70 5.93
CA ILE A 124 6.65 -7.06 5.88
C ILE A 124 7.76 -8.12 5.92
N LYS A 125 8.86 -7.92 5.18
CA LYS A 125 10.03 -8.82 5.22
C LYS A 125 10.63 -8.95 6.62
N ARG A 126 10.83 -7.82 7.32
CA ARG A 126 11.31 -7.86 8.72
C ARG A 126 10.33 -8.57 9.65
N ASP A 127 9.03 -8.32 9.49
CA ASP A 127 7.99 -8.98 10.29
C ASP A 127 7.94 -10.49 10.02
N LEU A 128 8.18 -10.91 8.77
CA LEU A 128 8.28 -12.31 8.35
C LEU A 128 9.52 -12.99 8.96
N GLU A 129 10.69 -12.36 8.90
CA GLU A 129 11.92 -12.85 9.53
C GLU A 129 11.73 -13.07 11.03
N ASN A 130 11.11 -12.12 11.72
CA ASN A 130 10.78 -12.23 13.14
C ASN A 130 9.81 -13.39 13.41
N ALA A 131 8.74 -13.51 12.61
CA ALA A 131 7.78 -14.60 12.75
C ALA A 131 8.42 -15.98 12.54
N CYS A 132 9.26 -16.12 11.51
CA CYS A 132 10.04 -17.34 11.24
C CYS A 132 10.99 -17.67 12.40
N SER A 133 11.70 -16.68 12.93
CA SER A 133 12.59 -16.83 14.09
C SER A 133 11.83 -17.37 15.32
N ARG A 134 10.62 -16.84 15.58
CA ARG A 134 9.76 -17.32 16.68
C ARG A 134 9.28 -18.76 16.47
N VAL A 135 8.93 -19.16 15.25
CA VAL A 135 8.57 -20.57 14.98
C VAL A 135 9.77 -21.49 15.21
N ASN A 136 10.96 -21.08 14.76
CA ASN A 136 12.17 -21.89 14.91
C ASN A 136 12.57 -22.06 16.38
N SER A 137 12.48 -21.00 17.19
CA SER A 137 12.77 -21.10 18.63
C SER A 137 11.76 -22.01 19.36
N LEU A 138 10.48 -21.93 19.00
CA LEU A 138 9.45 -22.82 19.54
C LEU A 138 9.65 -24.29 19.15
N LYS A 139 10.19 -24.57 17.94
CA LYS A 139 10.56 -25.92 17.51
C LYS A 139 11.76 -26.45 18.28
N ALA A 140 12.77 -25.61 18.52
CA ALA A 140 13.97 -26.00 19.28
C ALA A 140 13.65 -26.40 20.74
N ILE A 141 12.61 -25.81 21.35
CA ILE A 141 12.15 -26.16 22.71
C ILE A 141 11.37 -27.48 22.74
N THR A 142 10.81 -27.93 21.60
CA THR A 142 9.94 -29.11 21.51
C THR A 142 10.62 -30.36 20.95
N LEU A 143 11.90 -30.26 20.58
CA LEU A 143 12.75 -31.40 20.22
C LEU A 143 13.49 -31.91 21.49
N PRO A 144 13.45 -33.23 21.79
CA PRO A 144 14.15 -33.82 22.94
C PRO A 144 15.68 -33.80 22.80
#